data_AF-A0A1H3R1K5-F1
#
_entry.id   AF-A0A1H3R1K5-F1
#
_cell.length_a   1.000
_cell.length_b   1.000
_cell.length_c   1.000
_cell.angle_alpha   90.00
_cell.angle_beta   90.00
_cell.angle_gamma   90.00
#
_symmetry.space_group_name_H-M   'P 1'
#
loop_
_entity.id
_entity.type
_entity.pdbx_description
1 polymer ?
#
loop_
_entity_poly.entity_id
_entity_poly.type
_entity_poly.pdbx_seq_one_letter_code
_entity_poly.pdbx_strand_id
1 'polypeptide(L)'
;MSRRPASSGFWDSLPGALTIIGLLALVSVFVLVRERGAHRMVASVEACGFEGAVVKVALRVRNVGREAGPAQIEWAYQDLAGNRVEADPTTVAHLSPGESVRHEATAPLDIPSATVTCEVTAVR
;
A
#
# COMPACT_ATOMS: atom_id res chain seq x y z
N MET A 1 56.96 -14.61 -37.15
CA MET A 1 55.62 -14.67 -36.52
C MET A 1 55.74 -14.14 -35.09
N SER A 2 55.33 -12.89 -34.84
CA SER A 2 55.37 -12.28 -33.51
C SER A 2 54.02 -12.51 -32.82
N ARG A 3 53.98 -13.32 -31.75
CA ARG A 3 52.79 -13.47 -30.90
C ARG A 3 52.72 -12.26 -29.98
N ARG A 4 51.75 -11.37 -30.21
CA ARG A 4 51.43 -10.30 -29.26
C ARG A 4 50.87 -10.94 -27.99
N PRO A 5 51.33 -10.58 -26.78
CA PRO A 5 50.70 -11.02 -25.55
C PRO A 5 49.29 -10.43 -25.47
N ALA A 6 48.31 -11.26 -25.15
CA ALA A 6 46.96 -10.80 -24.84
C ALA A 6 47.05 -9.90 -23.60
N SER A 7 46.59 -8.67 -23.72
CA SER A 7 46.46 -7.77 -22.57
C SER A 7 45.54 -8.44 -21.55
N SER A 8 45.99 -8.58 -20.30
CA SER A 8 45.16 -9.05 -19.18
C SER A 8 43.85 -8.25 -19.16
N GLY A 9 42.74 -8.93 -19.38
CA GLY A 9 41.44 -8.28 -19.52
C GLY A 9 41.00 -7.70 -18.18
N PHE A 10 40.20 -6.64 -18.22
CA PHE A 10 39.52 -6.08 -17.05
C PHE A 10 38.75 -7.14 -16.21
N TRP A 11 38.40 -8.28 -16.81
CA TRP A 11 37.78 -9.43 -16.17
C TRP A 11 38.73 -10.34 -15.36
N ASP A 12 40.05 -10.24 -15.55
CA ASP A 12 41.05 -11.07 -14.84
C ASP A 12 41.47 -10.46 -13.49
N SER A 13 41.12 -9.19 -13.23
CA SER A 13 41.33 -8.54 -11.95
C SER A 13 40.08 -8.71 -11.07
N LEU A 14 40.11 -9.72 -10.20
CA LEU A 14 39.17 -9.94 -9.09
C LEU A 14 38.65 -8.64 -8.41
N PRO A 15 39.46 -7.59 -8.19
CA PRO A 15 38.98 -6.32 -7.62
C PRO A 15 38.00 -5.55 -8.51
N GLY A 16 38.17 -5.56 -9.84
CA GLY A 16 37.34 -4.80 -10.78
C GLY A 16 35.95 -5.40 -10.99
N ALA A 17 35.85 -6.73 -10.97
CA ALA A 17 34.58 -7.43 -11.06
C ALA A 17 33.73 -7.22 -9.78
N LEU A 18 34.37 -7.28 -8.59
CA LEU A 18 33.68 -7.10 -7.31
C LEU A 18 33.11 -5.68 -7.13
N THR A 19 33.79 -4.65 -7.61
CA THR A 19 33.29 -3.26 -7.52
C THR A 19 32.07 -3.04 -8.42
N ILE A 20 32.04 -3.61 -9.62
CA ILE A 20 30.85 -3.56 -10.49
C ILE A 20 29.69 -4.31 -9.86
N ILE A 21 29.92 -5.54 -9.36
CA ILE A 21 28.86 -6.33 -8.70
C ILE A 21 28.31 -5.57 -7.48
N GLY A 22 29.19 -4.97 -6.68
CA GLY A 22 28.78 -4.14 -5.54
C GLY A 22 27.96 -2.92 -5.96
N LEU A 23 28.36 -2.21 -7.02
CA LEU A 23 27.62 -1.07 -7.57
C LEU A 23 26.24 -1.49 -8.09
N LEU A 24 26.17 -2.58 -8.85
CA LEU A 24 24.91 -3.11 -9.36
C LEU A 24 23.98 -3.52 -8.21
N ALA A 25 24.49 -4.20 -7.19
CA ALA A 25 23.71 -4.58 -6.01
C ALA A 25 23.14 -3.34 -5.28
N LEU A 26 23.95 -2.28 -5.12
CA LEU A 26 23.51 -1.02 -4.52
C LEU A 26 22.42 -0.34 -5.34
N VAL A 27 22.58 -0.27 -6.66
CA VAL A 27 21.57 0.31 -7.56
C VAL A 27 20.28 -0.52 -7.52
N SER A 28 20.38 -1.85 -7.56
CA SER A 28 19.21 -2.73 -7.44
C SER A 28 18.48 -2.51 -6.13
N VAL A 29 19.18 -2.47 -4.99
CA VAL A 29 18.57 -2.20 -3.69
C VAL A 29 17.93 -0.81 -3.65
N PHE A 30 18.59 0.21 -4.20
CA PHE A 30 18.06 1.57 -4.25
C PHE A 30 16.77 1.67 -5.05
N VAL A 31 16.72 1.05 -6.24
CA VAL A 31 15.50 0.98 -7.06
C VAL A 31 14.37 0.28 -6.28
N LEU A 32 14.68 -0.85 -5.65
CA LEU A 32 13.70 -1.65 -4.88
C LEU A 32 13.13 -0.89 -3.68
N VAL A 33 13.96 -0.12 -2.97
CA VAL A 33 13.52 0.76 -1.88
C VAL A 33 12.65 1.90 -2.42
N ARG A 34 12.97 2.44 -3.59
CA ARG A 34 12.21 3.53 -4.20
C ARG A 34 10.82 3.06 -4.65
N GLU A 35 10.73 1.89 -5.29
CA GLU A 35 9.47 1.32 -5.76
C GLU A 35 8.52 0.95 -4.62
N ARG A 36 9.04 0.37 -3.52
CA ARG A 36 8.21 0.04 -2.34
C ARG A 36 7.55 1.26 -1.68
N GLY A 37 8.07 2.46 -1.91
CA GLY A 37 7.50 3.71 -1.40
C GLY A 37 6.71 4.51 -2.43
N ALA A 38 6.63 4.05 -3.69
CA ALA A 38 6.00 4.79 -4.78
C ALA A 38 4.48 4.85 -4.59
N HIS A 39 3.84 3.70 -4.38
CA HIS A 39 2.41 3.59 -4.12
C HIS A 39 2.17 3.17 -2.68
N ARG A 40 1.77 4.11 -1.83
CA ARG A 40 1.42 3.82 -0.44
C ARG A 40 0.20 4.62 -0.03
N MET A 41 -0.89 3.90 0.20
CA MET A 41 -2.16 4.46 0.64
C MET A 41 -2.41 4.06 2.09
N VAL A 42 -3.00 4.97 2.87
CA VAL A 42 -3.44 4.71 4.25
C VAL A 42 -4.87 5.17 4.37
N ALA A 43 -5.72 4.35 4.98
CA ALA A 43 -7.10 4.70 5.30
C ALA A 43 -7.32 4.60 6.82
N SER A 44 -8.10 5.52 7.36
CA SER A 44 -8.47 5.60 8.78
C SER A 44 -9.95 5.90 8.92
N VAL A 45 -10.62 5.27 9.88
CA VAL A 45 -12.01 5.57 10.24
C VAL A 45 -12.05 6.89 11.01
N GLU A 46 -12.74 7.89 10.49
CA GLU A 46 -12.98 9.16 11.20
C GLU A 46 -14.25 9.12 12.04
N ALA A 47 -15.29 8.48 11.51
CA ALA A 47 -16.57 8.31 12.19
C ALA A 47 -17.19 6.97 11.81
N CYS A 48 -17.81 6.35 12.81
CA CYS A 48 -18.62 5.15 12.67
C CYS A 48 -19.91 5.43 13.46
N GLY A 49 -20.99 5.68 12.73
CA GLY A 49 -22.31 6.03 13.25
C GLY A 49 -23.31 4.93 12.97
N PHE A 50 -24.23 4.73 13.90
CA PHE A 50 -25.19 3.63 13.88
C PHE A 50 -26.61 4.18 14.08
N GLU A 51 -27.48 3.92 13.12
CA GLU A 51 -28.89 4.31 13.14
C GLU A 51 -29.76 3.07 12.92
N GLY A 52 -30.07 2.37 14.02
CA GLY A 52 -30.94 1.17 13.98
C GLY A 52 -30.26 -0.04 13.33
N ALA A 53 -30.57 -0.31 12.07
CA ALA A 53 -29.93 -1.36 11.26
C ALA A 53 -29.10 -0.76 10.13
N VAL A 54 -28.74 0.52 10.21
CA VAL A 54 -27.93 1.20 9.20
C VAL A 54 -26.64 1.69 9.85
N VAL A 55 -25.52 1.45 9.18
CA VAL A 55 -24.21 1.96 9.58
C VAL A 55 -23.74 3.01 8.58
N LYS A 56 -23.23 4.13 9.11
CA LYS A 56 -22.61 5.21 8.36
C LYS A 56 -21.14 5.28 8.74
N VAL A 57 -20.26 5.12 7.77
CA VAL A 57 -18.81 5.17 7.99
C VAL A 57 -18.24 6.35 7.21
N ALA A 58 -17.48 7.20 7.91
CA ALA A 58 -16.62 8.19 7.28
C ALA A 58 -15.18 7.70 7.34
N LEU A 59 -14.59 7.48 6.18
CA LEU A 59 -13.20 7.10 6.00
C LEU A 59 -12.40 8.29 5.49
N ARG A 60 -11.21 8.50 6.05
CA ARG A 60 -10.20 9.38 5.45
C ARG A 60 -9.13 8.53 4.80
N VAL A 61 -8.90 8.79 3.53
CA VAL A 61 -7.92 8.08 2.70
C VAL A 61 -6.85 9.07 2.32
N ARG A 62 -5.59 8.69 2.48
CA ARG A 62 -4.46 9.55 2.16
C ARG A 62 -3.41 8.79 1.36
N ASN A 63 -2.92 9.43 0.31
CA ASN A 63 -1.73 8.98 -0.37
C ASN A 63 -0.49 9.48 0.38
N VAL A 64 0.23 8.56 1.01
CA VAL A 64 1.52 8.82 1.68
C VAL A 64 2.70 8.31 0.84
N GLY A 65 2.43 7.82 -0.36
CA GLY A 65 3.41 7.46 -1.38
C GLY A 65 3.92 8.69 -2.15
N ARG A 66 4.75 8.41 -3.15
CA ARG A 66 5.39 9.42 -4.00
C ARG A 66 4.75 9.56 -5.37
N GLU A 67 3.88 8.62 -5.75
CA GLU A 67 3.19 8.61 -7.04
C GLU A 67 1.68 8.65 -6.85
N ALA A 68 0.99 9.22 -7.84
CA ALA A 68 -0.47 9.21 -7.85
C ALA A 68 -0.97 7.80 -8.19
N GLY A 69 -2.12 7.43 -7.62
CA GLY A 69 -2.70 6.10 -7.83
C GLY A 69 -4.14 6.02 -7.35
N PRO A 70 -4.95 5.08 -7.87
CA PRO A 70 -6.21 4.72 -7.24
C PRO A 70 -5.94 4.02 -5.90
N ALA A 71 -6.93 4.01 -5.01
CA ALA A 71 -6.90 3.22 -3.77
C ALA A 71 -8.13 2.32 -3.70
N GLN A 72 -7.92 1.03 -3.48
CA GLN A 72 -8.99 0.09 -3.16
C GLN A 72 -9.02 -0.14 -1.65
N ILE A 73 -10.18 0.07 -1.03
CA ILE A 73 -10.33 0.02 0.42
C ILE A 73 -11.38 -1.02 0.73
N GLU A 74 -11.02 -1.92 1.63
CA GLU A 74 -11.93 -2.91 2.17
C GLU A 74 -12.06 -2.65 3.68
N TRP A 75 -13.27 -2.32 4.12
CA TRP A 75 -13.59 -2.28 5.55
C TRP A 75 -14.52 -3.42 5.90
N ALA A 76 -14.52 -3.76 7.18
CA ALA A 76 -15.43 -4.74 7.73
C ALA A 76 -16.10 -4.20 8.98
N TYR A 77 -17.35 -4.63 9.15
CA TYR A 77 -18.10 -4.43 10.38
C TYR A 77 -17.85 -5.63 11.28
N GLN A 78 -17.49 -5.39 12.54
CA GLN A 78 -17.26 -6.44 13.52
C GLN A 78 -18.30 -6.38 14.62
N ASP A 79 -18.77 -7.53 15.08
CA ASP A 79 -19.61 -7.60 16.28
C ASP A 79 -18.76 -7.35 17.56
N LEU A 80 -19.41 -7.26 18.73
CA LEU A 80 -18.73 -7.11 20.03
C LEU A 80 -17.79 -8.27 20.38
N ALA A 81 -17.93 -9.43 19.72
CA ALA A 81 -17.06 -10.58 19.88
C ALA A 81 -15.90 -10.58 18.86
N GLY A 82 -15.79 -9.55 18.01
CA GLY A 82 -14.77 -9.40 16.98
C GLY A 82 -15.03 -10.23 15.71
N ASN A 83 -16.21 -10.82 15.57
CA ASN A 83 -16.55 -11.56 14.36
C ASN A 83 -16.92 -10.59 13.24
N ARG A 84 -16.43 -10.88 12.04
CA ARG A 84 -16.78 -10.13 10.82
C ARG A 84 -18.24 -10.38 10.48
N VAL A 85 -19.03 -9.30 10.50
CA VAL A 85 -20.45 -9.28 10.16
C VAL A 85 -20.61 -9.13 8.66
N GLU A 86 -19.96 -8.11 8.10
CA GLU A 86 -20.10 -7.76 6.68
C GLU A 86 -18.89 -6.95 6.22
N ALA A 87 -18.68 -6.87 4.92
CA ALA A 87 -17.63 -6.06 4.34
C ALA A 87 -18.01 -5.52 2.98
N ASP A 88 -17.75 -4.23 2.80
CA ASP A 88 -17.97 -3.53 1.55
C ASP A 88 -16.62 -3.07 0.99
N PRO A 89 -16.23 -3.53 -0.21
CA PRO A 89 -15.11 -2.96 -0.94
C PRO A 89 -15.55 -1.67 -1.65
N THR A 90 -14.77 -0.59 -1.52
CA THR A 90 -14.91 0.61 -2.37
C THR A 90 -13.61 0.92 -3.08
N THR A 91 -13.74 1.55 -4.25
CA THR A 91 -12.60 2.11 -4.97
C THR A 91 -12.67 3.61 -4.87
N VAL A 92 -11.63 4.21 -4.32
CA VAL A 92 -11.47 5.65 -4.22
C VAL A 92 -10.68 6.16 -5.43
N ALA A 93 -11.06 7.35 -5.88
CA ALA A 93 -10.46 8.03 -7.03
C ALA A 93 -8.94 8.20 -6.90
N HIS A 94 -8.31 8.53 -8.03
CA HIS A 94 -6.86 8.72 -8.13
C HIS A 94 -6.39 9.84 -7.20
N LEU A 95 -5.57 9.53 -6.18
CA LEU A 95 -5.06 10.51 -5.22
C LEU A 95 -3.62 10.88 -5.55
N SER A 96 -3.34 12.18 -5.62
CA SER A 96 -1.99 12.72 -5.76
C SER A 96 -1.16 12.52 -4.48
N PRO A 97 0.18 12.51 -4.53
CA PRO A 97 1.01 12.41 -3.34
C PRO A 97 0.67 13.48 -2.30
N GLY A 98 0.39 13.06 -1.06
CA GLY A 98 0.02 13.94 0.04
C GLY A 98 -1.47 14.32 0.08
N GLU A 99 -2.22 14.06 -0.98
CA GLU A 99 -3.66 14.32 -1.07
C GLU A 99 -4.44 13.40 -0.13
N SER A 100 -5.55 13.92 0.40
CA SER A 100 -6.48 13.16 1.20
C SER A 100 -7.91 13.42 0.76
N VAL A 101 -8.72 12.38 0.75
CA VAL A 101 -10.15 12.48 0.48
C VAL A 101 -10.94 11.83 1.60
N ARG A 102 -12.13 12.37 1.84
CA ARG A 102 -13.12 11.78 2.74
C ARG A 102 -14.10 10.97 1.90
N HIS A 103 -14.27 9.71 2.25
CA HIS A 103 -15.26 8.82 1.67
C HIS A 103 -16.32 8.48 2.71
N GLU A 104 -17.58 8.57 2.33
CA GLU A 104 -18.70 8.21 3.20
C GLU A 104 -19.44 7.05 2.56
N ALA A 105 -19.64 5.99 3.36
CA ALA A 105 -20.37 4.81 2.95
C ALA A 105 -21.51 4.58 3.94
N THR A 106 -22.64 4.12 3.41
CA THR A 106 -23.80 3.72 4.21
C THR A 106 -24.23 2.33 3.79
N ALA A 107 -24.33 1.42 4.74
CA ALA A 107 -24.75 0.05 4.50
C ALA A 107 -25.87 -0.35 5.47
N PRO A 108 -26.89 -1.11 5.02
CA PRO A 108 -27.75 -1.83 5.94
C PRO A 108 -26.95 -2.96 6.60
N LEU A 109 -27.21 -3.21 7.88
CA LEU A 109 -26.70 -4.35 8.63
C LEU A 109 -27.84 -5.31 8.90
N ASP A 110 -27.59 -6.60 8.69
CA ASP A 110 -28.54 -7.67 9.04
C ASP A 110 -28.67 -7.90 10.56
N ILE A 111 -27.95 -7.14 11.37
CA ILE A 111 -27.94 -7.21 12.83
C ILE A 111 -28.17 -5.83 13.48
N PRO A 112 -28.71 -5.79 14.71
CA PRO A 112 -28.91 -4.52 15.42
C PRO A 112 -27.56 -3.82 15.71
N SER A 113 -27.53 -2.53 15.40
CA SER A 113 -26.32 -1.72 15.42
C SER A 113 -25.68 -1.45 16.80
N ALA A 114 -26.39 -1.71 17.90
CA ALA A 114 -25.86 -1.60 19.26
C ALA A 114 -24.71 -2.60 19.57
N THR A 115 -24.37 -3.44 18.60
CA THR A 115 -23.49 -4.60 18.78
C THR A 115 -22.26 -4.56 17.86
N VAL A 116 -21.99 -3.44 17.19
CA VAL A 116 -21.05 -3.41 16.05
C VAL A 116 -19.99 -2.32 16.20
N THR A 117 -18.78 -2.58 15.69
CA THR A 117 -17.66 -1.64 15.53
C THR A 117 -17.18 -1.60 14.09
N CYS A 118 -16.61 -0.48 13.64
CA CYS A 118 -16.06 -0.33 12.29
C CYS A 118 -14.54 -0.42 12.29
N GLU A 119 -13.95 -1.29 11.47
CA GLU A 119 -12.51 -1.39 11.31
C GLU A 119 -12.12 -1.46 9.82
N VAL A 120 -11.03 -0.77 9.45
CA VAL A 120 -10.43 -0.90 8.11
C VAL A 120 -9.61 -2.18 8.08
N THR A 121 -9.98 -3.11 7.21
CA THR A 121 -9.31 -4.42 7.13
C THR A 121 -8.20 -4.47 6.09
N ALA A 122 -8.30 -3.70 5.01
CA ALA A 122 -7.26 -3.62 3.99
C ALA A 122 -7.32 -2.30 3.21
N VAL A 123 -6.14 -1.87 2.74
CA VAL A 123 -5.95 -0.77 1.80
C VAL A 123 -4.94 -1.24 0.76
N ARG A 124 -5.30 -1.15 -0.53
CA ARG A 124 -4.48 -1.62 -1.65
C ARG A 124 -4.36 -0.55 -2.73
#